data_AF-A0AAX4PN86-F1
#
_entry.id   AF-A0AAX4PN86-F1
#
_cell.length_a   1.000
_cell.length_b   1.000
_cell.length_c   1.000
_cell.angle_alpha   90.00
_cell.angle_beta   90.00
_cell.angle_gamma   90.00
#
_symmetry.space_group_name_H-M   'P 1'
#
loop_
_entity.id
_entity.type
_entity.pdbx_description
1 polymer ?
#
loop_
_entity_poly.entity_id
_entity_poly.type
_entity_poly.pdbx_seq_one_letter_code
_entity_poly.pdbx_strand_id
1 'polypeptide(L)'
;MTTATPTEEAGGSQDGTLAQFESFLRAATEEMPTQELKDQVRAGLTRRYENPPLQVIEECSRKRMDVTAARKLLFYPGDEEAAMYPIMLRNAPIGAPVDHPCTKSQIIFLGPLYLCHRRSWPFVRSFVLNGGLKSLVGMFLHDNLHLRGQAIEVFRDLTSEEVFPWHDYHKLATREGGPTSDQAELVRRMFELTEVGIIQKLVANYDSAFPNASYLCLGILAFYSSFLRVNFCKDQVLRFSQVLLDKLQAWSKRTDVSQEERELARRLHEDFGRFEPATMPPQQQQQESKDTDAEDEFMLFEVKETFDRTSVNHVSDEALRETGTKAQDAWKKRGNDAYKNKDWNQAVACYSRALDVPVTEEELLTEGPRRAVLHSNRAAAYLARSRASGNFEFEDDEFGHLAGCEMASAEGGERAKMNCKAAAMDCDQALDLQSGMVKARYRKAQALEGLGRRDQALEAAKSALNAAPAAMEREISALVKRLEALAAGKKEEEQEAASVVAPAGKGKASLADEDIGPGAGGLLGSIMGGEDRWAGLGDASVGTGGASTEHKAPLIEVISSEDS
;
A
#
# COMPACT_ATOMS: atom_id res chain seq x y z
N MET A 1 54.32 -42.50 24.21
CA MET A 1 54.76 -41.09 24.31
C MET A 1 54.74 -40.52 22.89
N THR A 2 53.94 -39.52 22.53
CA THR A 2 52.92 -38.83 23.34
C THR A 2 51.78 -38.37 22.41
N THR A 3 50.58 -38.35 22.95
CA THR A 3 49.28 -38.04 22.33
C THR A 3 49.26 -36.78 21.46
N ALA A 4 48.60 -36.86 20.30
CA ALA A 4 48.05 -35.69 19.63
C ALA A 4 46.75 -35.25 20.33
N THR A 5 46.62 -33.95 20.60
CA THR A 5 45.40 -33.32 21.12
C THR A 5 44.44 -32.97 19.99
N PRO A 6 43.13 -33.24 20.10
CA PRO A 6 42.13 -32.71 19.18
C PRO A 6 41.85 -31.23 19.48
N THR A 7 41.53 -30.47 18.43
CA THR A 7 41.13 -29.07 18.47
C THR A 7 39.78 -28.88 19.18
N GLU A 8 39.78 -28.11 20.28
CA GLU A 8 38.57 -27.42 20.78
C GLU A 8 38.30 -26.19 19.92
N GLU A 9 37.27 -26.21 19.07
CA GLU A 9 36.69 -24.98 18.49
C GLU A 9 35.27 -25.23 17.95
N ALA A 10 34.31 -25.46 18.86
CA ALA A 10 32.88 -25.62 18.51
C ALA A 10 31.89 -25.19 19.61
N GLY A 11 32.34 -24.62 20.73
CA GLY A 11 31.49 -24.33 21.90
C GLY A 11 30.84 -22.94 21.95
N GLY A 12 31.44 -21.92 21.33
CA GLY A 12 31.13 -20.51 21.61
C GLY A 12 29.79 -19.97 21.07
N SER A 13 29.15 -20.64 20.10
CA SER A 13 27.96 -20.08 19.44
C SER A 13 26.62 -20.47 20.09
N GLN A 14 26.53 -21.63 20.75
CA GLN A 14 25.25 -22.10 21.29
C GLN A 14 24.86 -21.36 22.58
N ASP A 15 25.84 -21.12 23.47
CA ASP A 15 25.65 -20.51 24.79
C ASP A 15 25.04 -19.10 24.70
N GLY A 16 25.53 -18.28 23.75
CA GLY A 16 24.98 -16.95 23.48
C GLY A 16 23.53 -16.97 22.97
N THR A 17 23.17 -17.92 22.09
CA THR A 17 21.80 -18.04 21.55
C THR A 17 20.78 -18.53 22.57
N LEU A 18 21.24 -19.25 23.60
CA LEU A 18 20.39 -19.68 24.72
C LEU A 18 20.13 -18.52 25.68
N ALA A 19 21.17 -17.76 26.04
CA ALA A 19 21.04 -16.58 26.90
C ALA A 19 20.11 -15.49 26.30
N GLN A 20 20.17 -15.28 24.98
CA GLN A 20 19.24 -14.40 24.27
C GLN A 20 17.79 -14.88 24.37
N PHE A 21 17.57 -16.19 24.24
CA PHE A 21 16.23 -16.77 24.37
C PHE A 21 15.68 -16.71 25.79
N GLU A 22 16.51 -16.94 26.82
CA GLU A 22 16.11 -16.73 28.22
C GLU A 22 15.72 -15.29 28.54
N SER A 23 16.43 -14.31 27.94
CA SER A 23 16.08 -12.89 28.03
C SER A 23 14.71 -12.61 27.41
N PHE A 24 14.44 -13.16 26.22
CA PHE A 24 13.12 -13.09 25.58
C PHE A 24 12.02 -13.73 26.44
N LEU A 25 12.24 -14.94 26.96
CA LEU A 25 11.27 -15.63 27.84
C LEU A 25 10.94 -14.82 29.09
N ARG A 26 11.93 -14.11 29.66
CA ARG A 26 11.73 -13.23 30.81
C ARG A 26 10.80 -12.07 30.46
N ALA A 27 11.13 -11.31 29.41
CA ALA A 27 10.31 -10.18 28.94
C ALA A 27 8.89 -10.62 28.56
N ALA A 28 8.76 -11.73 27.82
CA ALA A 28 7.47 -12.28 27.37
C ALA A 28 6.53 -12.68 28.52
N THR A 29 7.05 -12.90 29.73
CA THR A 29 6.27 -13.37 30.89
C THR A 29 6.28 -12.40 32.08
N GLU A 30 6.83 -11.21 31.93
CA GLU A 30 6.95 -10.22 33.00
C GLU A 30 5.57 -9.72 33.45
N GLU A 31 4.75 -9.23 32.52
CA GLU A 31 3.45 -8.58 32.77
C GLU A 31 2.26 -9.55 32.92
N MET A 32 2.49 -10.86 32.85
CA MET A 32 1.39 -11.83 32.98
C MET A 32 0.83 -11.87 34.42
N PRO A 33 -0.51 -11.92 34.59
CA PRO A 33 -1.15 -11.77 35.90
C PRO A 33 -0.99 -12.97 36.83
N THR A 34 -0.81 -14.19 36.29
CA THR A 34 -0.72 -15.42 37.09
C THR A 34 0.53 -16.23 36.74
N GLN A 35 1.10 -16.91 37.74
CA GLN A 35 2.27 -17.78 37.54
C GLN A 35 1.95 -18.94 36.58
N GLU A 36 0.74 -19.51 36.67
CA GLU A 36 0.28 -20.56 35.77
C GLU A 36 0.35 -20.13 34.29
N LEU A 37 -0.09 -18.91 33.96
CA LEU A 37 -0.01 -18.40 32.59
C LEU A 37 1.45 -18.18 32.15
N LYS A 38 2.32 -17.71 33.05
CA LYS A 38 3.78 -17.58 32.79
C LYS A 38 4.38 -18.93 32.42
N ASP A 39 4.06 -19.98 33.18
CA ASP A 39 4.59 -21.32 32.96
C ASP A 39 4.03 -21.95 31.68
N GLN A 40 2.73 -21.78 31.39
CA GLN A 40 2.11 -22.23 30.14
C GLN A 40 2.73 -21.57 28.90
N VAL A 41 2.91 -20.24 28.92
CA VAL A 41 3.49 -19.51 27.78
C VAL A 41 4.98 -19.82 27.63
N ARG A 42 5.75 -19.94 28.73
CA ARG A 42 7.13 -20.46 28.68
C ARG A 42 7.19 -21.84 28.04
N ALA A 43 6.37 -22.78 28.46
CA ALA A 43 6.34 -24.13 27.90
C ALA A 43 5.94 -24.17 26.41
N GLY A 44 5.12 -23.22 25.94
CA GLY A 44 4.81 -23.06 24.52
C GLY A 44 5.97 -22.49 23.71
N LEU A 45 6.58 -21.41 24.20
CA LEU A 45 7.71 -20.74 23.56
C LEU A 45 8.97 -21.62 23.52
N THR A 46 9.28 -22.34 24.61
CA THR A 46 10.41 -23.29 24.67
C THR A 46 10.25 -24.41 23.64
N ARG A 47 9.06 -25.02 23.52
CA ARG A 47 8.80 -26.04 22.49
C ARG A 47 8.99 -25.50 21.07
N ARG A 48 8.67 -24.23 20.81
CA ARG A 48 8.88 -23.58 19.51
C ARG A 48 10.31 -23.09 19.27
N TYR A 49 11.10 -22.90 20.33
CA TYR A 49 12.53 -22.70 20.22
C TYR A 49 13.25 -24.02 19.92
N GLU A 50 12.90 -25.10 20.60
CA GLU A 50 13.42 -26.45 20.33
C GLU A 50 13.13 -26.86 18.88
N ASN A 51 11.85 -26.78 18.47
CA ASN A 51 11.37 -27.13 17.14
C ASN A 51 10.75 -25.89 16.43
N PRO A 52 11.55 -25.05 15.77
CA PRO A 52 11.03 -23.92 15.01
C PRO A 52 10.29 -24.41 13.74
N PRO A 53 9.18 -23.76 13.34
CA PRO A 53 8.32 -24.20 12.25
C PRO A 53 8.89 -23.85 10.87
N LEU A 54 10.03 -24.48 10.52
CA LEU A 54 10.79 -24.18 9.30
C LEU A 54 9.92 -24.20 8.04
N GLN A 55 9.13 -25.26 7.84
CA GLN A 55 8.29 -25.42 6.64
C GLN A 55 7.39 -24.19 6.40
N VAL A 56 6.69 -23.72 7.43
CA VAL A 56 5.78 -22.55 7.34
C VAL A 56 6.55 -21.28 6.98
N ILE A 57 7.74 -21.09 7.56
CA ILE A 57 8.61 -19.93 7.30
C ILE A 57 9.15 -19.97 5.86
N GLU A 58 9.60 -21.13 5.39
CA GLU A 58 10.09 -21.32 4.03
C GLU A 58 8.99 -21.13 2.98
N GLU A 59 7.78 -21.65 3.22
CA GLU A 59 6.63 -21.50 2.32
C GLU A 59 6.16 -20.03 2.24
N CYS A 60 6.12 -19.30 3.36
CA CYS A 60 5.72 -17.90 3.37
C CYS A 60 6.79 -16.96 2.79
N SER A 61 8.07 -17.19 3.11
CA SER A 61 9.19 -16.36 2.64
C SER A 61 9.69 -16.70 1.23
N ARG A 62 9.38 -17.92 0.74
CA ARG A 62 9.97 -18.53 -0.46
C ARG A 62 11.51 -18.62 -0.43
N LYS A 63 12.10 -18.68 0.75
CA LYS A 63 13.55 -18.83 0.99
C LYS A 63 13.80 -20.06 1.87
N ARG A 64 14.91 -20.77 1.64
CA ARG A 64 15.36 -21.83 2.56
C ARG A 64 15.88 -21.20 3.86
N MET A 65 15.65 -21.87 4.99
CA MET A 65 16.05 -21.36 6.31
C MET A 65 16.51 -22.49 7.24
N ASP A 66 17.60 -22.26 7.96
CA ASP A 66 18.06 -23.19 8.99
C ASP A 66 17.43 -22.89 10.37
N VAL A 67 17.62 -23.83 11.30
CA VAL A 67 17.11 -23.77 12.69
C VAL A 67 17.60 -22.52 13.43
N THR A 68 18.83 -22.07 13.19
CA THR A 68 19.44 -20.93 13.87
C THR A 68 18.84 -19.62 13.38
N ALA A 69 18.71 -19.46 12.06
CA ALA A 69 18.06 -18.31 11.43
C ALA A 69 16.57 -18.21 11.83
N ALA A 70 15.85 -19.33 11.88
CA ALA A 70 14.45 -19.35 12.32
C ALA A 70 14.29 -18.97 13.81
N ARG A 71 15.20 -19.42 14.69
CA ARG A 71 15.24 -18.98 16.11
C ARG A 71 15.53 -17.49 16.23
N LYS A 72 16.49 -16.97 15.46
CA LYS A 72 16.80 -15.53 15.40
C LYS A 72 15.58 -14.72 14.98
N LEU A 73 14.92 -15.11 13.87
CA LEU A 73 13.71 -14.47 13.36
C LEU A 73 12.55 -14.44 14.37
N LEU A 74 12.35 -15.51 15.15
CA LEU A 74 11.27 -15.61 16.12
C LEU A 74 11.53 -14.85 17.43
N PHE A 75 12.73 -14.96 18.00
CA PHE A 75 12.97 -14.64 19.42
C PHE A 75 13.95 -13.49 19.67
N TYR A 76 14.88 -13.24 18.76
CA TYR A 76 15.86 -12.15 18.87
C TYR A 76 16.17 -11.55 17.47
N PRO A 77 15.15 -11.03 16.77
CA PRO A 77 15.31 -10.48 15.43
C PRO A 77 16.19 -9.22 15.44
N GLY A 78 17.14 -9.15 14.49
CA GLY A 78 17.78 -7.90 14.11
C GLY A 78 16.99 -7.16 13.02
N ASP A 79 17.57 -6.10 12.46
CA ASP A 79 16.92 -5.29 11.42
C ASP A 79 16.50 -6.12 10.19
N GLU A 80 17.32 -7.07 9.74
CA GLU A 80 17.01 -7.95 8.60
C GLU A 80 15.84 -8.91 8.89
N GLU A 81 15.80 -9.48 10.10
CA GLU A 81 14.70 -10.35 10.51
C GLU A 81 13.40 -9.57 10.73
N ALA A 82 13.47 -8.38 11.32
CA ALA A 82 12.33 -7.48 11.50
C ALA A 82 11.69 -7.09 10.16
N ALA A 83 12.50 -6.92 9.10
CA ALA A 83 12.05 -6.67 7.73
C ALA A 83 11.25 -7.84 7.13
N MET A 84 11.34 -9.06 7.67
CA MET A 84 10.59 -10.23 7.20
C MET A 84 9.20 -10.38 7.85
N TYR A 85 8.95 -9.76 9.01
CA TYR A 85 7.65 -9.84 9.72
C TYR A 85 6.43 -9.42 8.87
N PRO A 86 6.49 -8.38 8.01
CA PRO A 86 5.38 -8.02 7.12
C PRO A 86 4.95 -9.18 6.19
N ILE A 87 5.90 -9.98 5.70
CA ILE A 87 5.62 -11.17 4.89
C ILE A 87 5.00 -12.28 5.75
N MET A 88 5.49 -12.45 6.98
CA MET A 88 4.98 -13.45 7.92
C MET A 88 3.56 -13.14 8.44
N LEU A 89 3.19 -11.86 8.49
CA LEU A 89 1.87 -11.38 8.95
C LEU A 89 0.84 -11.19 7.82
N ARG A 90 1.21 -11.46 6.57
CA ARG A 90 0.32 -11.30 5.41
C ARG A 90 -0.89 -12.23 5.52
N ASN A 91 -2.09 -11.70 5.27
CA ASN A 91 -3.32 -12.50 5.16
C ASN A 91 -3.19 -13.61 4.11
N ALA A 92 -3.89 -14.72 4.33
CA ALA A 92 -4.07 -15.73 3.29
C ALA A 92 -4.85 -15.14 2.08
N PRO A 93 -4.62 -15.63 0.85
CA PRO A 93 -5.41 -15.22 -0.33
C PRO A 93 -6.92 -15.47 -0.12
N ILE A 94 -7.76 -14.67 -0.78
CA ILE A 94 -9.22 -14.86 -0.75
C ILE A 94 -9.56 -16.27 -1.26
N GLY A 95 -10.32 -17.03 -0.47
CA GLY A 95 -10.67 -18.42 -0.78
C GLY A 95 -9.58 -19.46 -0.47
N ALA A 96 -8.48 -19.09 0.19
CA ALA A 96 -7.50 -20.05 0.69
C ALA A 96 -8.07 -20.95 1.81
N PRO A 97 -7.62 -22.20 1.94
CA PRO A 97 -8.09 -23.11 2.99
C PRO A 97 -7.60 -22.70 4.38
N VAL A 98 -8.30 -23.14 5.43
CA VAL A 98 -8.04 -22.75 6.83
C VAL A 98 -6.62 -23.14 7.30
N ASP A 99 -6.06 -24.21 6.73
CA ASP A 99 -4.72 -24.72 7.04
C ASP A 99 -3.58 -24.04 6.24
N HIS A 100 -3.90 -23.03 5.42
CA HIS A 100 -2.95 -22.34 4.55
C HIS A 100 -1.74 -21.76 5.34
N PRO A 101 -0.50 -21.83 4.80
CA PRO A 101 0.71 -21.48 5.56
C PRO A 101 0.71 -20.05 6.12
N CYS A 102 0.15 -19.07 5.41
CA CYS A 102 0.05 -17.70 5.94
C CYS A 102 -0.80 -17.59 7.21
N THR A 103 -1.89 -18.36 7.34
CA THR A 103 -2.74 -18.38 8.55
C THR A 103 -1.96 -18.92 9.75
N LYS A 104 -1.18 -19.99 9.54
CA LYS A 104 -0.27 -20.55 10.56
C LYS A 104 0.85 -19.56 10.91
N SER A 105 1.43 -18.92 9.90
CA SER A 105 2.49 -17.90 10.06
C SER A 105 2.02 -16.70 10.90
N GLN A 106 0.83 -16.15 10.62
CA GLN A 106 0.25 -15.05 11.41
C GLN A 106 0.16 -15.40 12.90
N ILE A 107 -0.33 -16.59 13.23
CA ILE A 107 -0.40 -17.11 14.60
C ILE A 107 0.99 -17.20 15.24
N ILE A 108 1.97 -17.72 14.50
CA ILE A 108 3.35 -17.93 14.97
C ILE A 108 4.08 -16.61 15.24
N PHE A 109 3.91 -15.60 14.37
CA PHE A 109 4.71 -14.37 14.40
C PHE A 109 4.03 -13.18 15.10
N LEU A 110 2.70 -13.12 15.15
CA LEU A 110 2.01 -12.05 15.90
C LEU A 110 2.21 -12.21 17.42
N GLY A 111 2.33 -13.45 17.92
CA GLY A 111 2.58 -13.73 19.33
C GLY A 111 3.87 -13.08 19.87
N PRO A 112 5.06 -13.38 19.33
CA PRO A 112 6.32 -12.75 19.72
C PRO A 112 6.33 -11.22 19.51
N LEU A 113 5.69 -10.73 18.45
CA LEU A 113 5.52 -9.30 18.18
C LEU A 113 4.74 -8.60 19.31
N TYR A 114 3.60 -9.16 19.68
CA TYR A 114 2.74 -8.68 20.77
C TYR A 114 3.40 -8.81 22.15
N LEU A 115 4.09 -9.92 22.43
CA LEU A 115 4.67 -10.15 23.76
C LEU A 115 5.93 -9.31 24.02
N CYS A 116 6.80 -9.14 23.02
CA CYS A 116 8.11 -8.51 23.20
C CYS A 116 8.45 -7.47 22.14
N HIS A 117 8.41 -7.83 20.85
CA HIS A 117 9.16 -7.07 19.84
C HIS A 117 8.62 -5.65 19.61
N ARG A 118 7.32 -5.41 19.87
CA ARG A 118 6.71 -4.07 19.87
C ARG A 118 7.37 -3.04 20.81
N ARG A 119 8.15 -3.50 21.80
CA ARG A 119 8.86 -2.65 22.79
C ARG A 119 10.28 -2.27 22.37
N SER A 120 10.81 -2.84 21.29
CA SER A 120 12.18 -2.62 20.83
C SER A 120 12.21 -1.64 19.67
N TRP A 121 12.65 -0.40 19.90
CA TRP A 121 12.68 0.62 18.85
C TRP A 121 13.44 0.19 17.57
N PRO A 122 14.63 -0.46 17.62
CA PRO A 122 15.30 -0.95 16.41
C PRO A 122 14.41 -1.91 15.58
N PHE A 123 13.74 -2.85 16.26
CA PHE A 123 12.79 -3.75 15.62
C PHE A 123 11.62 -2.96 15.01
N VAL A 124 10.99 -2.07 15.77
CA VAL A 124 9.83 -1.28 15.34
C VAL A 124 10.18 -0.44 14.12
N ARG A 125 11.33 0.24 14.11
CA ARG A 125 11.81 1.02 12.97
C ARG A 125 11.90 0.15 11.71
N SER A 126 12.61 -0.98 11.76
CA SER A 126 12.75 -1.85 10.58
C SER A 126 11.41 -2.46 10.14
N PHE A 127 10.58 -2.90 11.09
CA PHE A 127 9.25 -3.45 10.84
C PHE A 127 8.33 -2.45 10.12
N VAL A 128 8.27 -1.19 10.59
CA VAL A 128 7.45 -0.14 9.97
C VAL A 128 7.97 0.22 8.58
N LEU A 129 9.27 0.43 8.41
CA LEU A 129 9.89 0.76 7.12
C LEU A 129 9.56 -0.27 6.03
N ASN A 130 9.47 -1.56 6.40
CA ASN A 130 9.16 -2.67 5.49
C ASN A 130 7.63 -2.96 5.33
N GLY A 131 6.75 -2.05 5.77
CA GLY A 131 5.30 -2.19 5.57
C GLY A 131 4.57 -2.97 6.67
N GLY A 132 5.15 -3.05 7.87
CA GLY A 132 4.57 -3.72 9.03
C GLY A 132 3.21 -3.15 9.46
N LEU A 133 3.06 -1.82 9.44
CA LEU A 133 1.78 -1.17 9.75
C LEU A 133 0.66 -1.56 8.77
N LYS A 134 0.97 -1.58 7.46
CA LYS A 134 0.04 -2.00 6.40
C LYS A 134 -0.39 -3.46 6.59
N SER A 135 0.52 -4.30 7.07
CA SER A 135 0.26 -5.71 7.41
C SER A 135 -0.68 -5.84 8.62
N LEU A 136 -0.45 -5.06 9.70
CA LEU A 136 -1.32 -5.04 10.88
C LEU A 136 -2.73 -4.53 10.57
N VAL A 137 -2.86 -3.46 9.78
CA VAL A 137 -4.17 -2.94 9.34
C VAL A 137 -4.93 -3.99 8.52
N GLY A 138 -4.23 -4.81 7.74
CA GLY A 138 -4.81 -5.98 7.07
C GLY A 138 -5.49 -6.97 8.02
N MET A 139 -5.09 -7.03 9.29
CA MET A 139 -5.65 -7.93 10.31
C MET A 139 -6.79 -7.30 11.13
N PHE A 140 -7.12 -6.02 10.95
CA PHE A 140 -8.17 -5.33 11.75
C PHE A 140 -9.60 -5.86 11.50
N LEU A 141 -9.81 -6.64 10.44
CA LEU A 141 -11.06 -7.35 10.14
C LEU A 141 -10.92 -8.88 10.22
N HIS A 142 -9.82 -9.39 10.77
CA HIS A 142 -9.53 -10.83 10.81
C HIS A 142 -10.59 -11.61 11.62
N ASP A 143 -11.06 -12.75 11.13
CA ASP A 143 -12.17 -13.52 11.75
C ASP A 143 -11.83 -13.99 13.17
N ASN A 144 -10.60 -14.49 13.37
CA ASN A 144 -10.08 -14.74 14.72
C ASN A 144 -9.89 -13.43 15.50
N LEU A 145 -10.83 -13.15 16.40
CA LEU A 145 -10.88 -11.97 17.26
C LEU A 145 -9.63 -11.78 18.13
N HIS A 146 -8.92 -12.86 18.50
CA HIS A 146 -7.69 -12.75 19.29
C HIS A 146 -6.53 -12.20 18.47
N LEU A 147 -6.38 -12.64 17.21
CA LEU A 147 -5.38 -12.10 16.30
C LEU A 147 -5.73 -10.64 15.92
N ARG A 148 -7.02 -10.36 15.71
CA ARG A 148 -7.53 -8.99 15.48
C ARG A 148 -7.16 -8.06 16.64
N GLY A 149 -7.45 -8.47 17.88
CA GLY A 149 -7.13 -7.69 19.08
C GLY A 149 -5.64 -7.47 19.28
N GLN A 150 -4.82 -8.53 19.15
CA GLN A 150 -3.37 -8.41 19.22
C GLN A 150 -2.80 -7.46 18.16
N ALA A 151 -3.31 -7.49 16.93
CA ALA A 151 -2.86 -6.59 15.86
C ALA A 151 -3.23 -5.13 16.14
N ILE A 152 -4.43 -4.86 16.64
CA ILE A 152 -4.90 -3.52 17.03
C ILE A 152 -4.09 -2.97 18.22
N GLU A 153 -3.83 -3.80 19.23
CA GLU A 153 -3.01 -3.41 20.38
C GLU A 153 -1.55 -3.15 20.02
N VAL A 154 -0.94 -4.01 19.19
CA VAL A 154 0.41 -3.75 18.66
C VAL A 154 0.40 -2.42 17.91
N PHE A 155 -0.55 -2.21 16.99
CA PHE A 155 -0.63 -0.97 16.21
C PHE A 155 -0.70 0.26 17.10
N ARG A 156 -1.60 0.28 18.10
CA ARG A 156 -1.71 1.35 19.11
C ARG A 156 -0.35 1.68 19.72
N ASP A 157 0.38 0.66 20.16
CA ASP A 157 1.66 0.86 20.85
C ASP A 157 2.75 1.39 19.91
N LEU A 158 2.79 0.90 18.66
CA LEU A 158 3.69 1.44 17.64
C LEU A 158 3.37 2.91 17.28
N THR A 159 2.11 3.32 17.44
CA THR A 159 1.65 4.71 17.25
C THR A 159 1.80 5.61 18.48
N SER A 160 2.40 5.14 19.57
CA SER A 160 2.63 5.99 20.75
C SER A 160 3.71 7.05 20.46
N GLU A 161 3.45 8.30 20.86
CA GLU A 161 4.43 9.40 20.83
C GLU A 161 5.68 9.10 21.69
N GLU A 162 5.57 8.18 22.66
CA GLU A 162 6.72 7.71 23.47
C GLU A 162 7.66 6.79 22.69
N VAL A 163 7.14 6.06 21.68
CA VAL A 163 7.92 5.15 20.83
C VAL A 163 8.56 5.92 19.68
N PHE A 164 7.80 6.82 19.05
CA PHE A 164 8.27 7.75 18.04
C PHE A 164 7.39 9.00 18.05
N PRO A 165 7.94 10.23 18.03
CA PRO A 165 7.14 11.45 18.06
C PRO A 165 6.49 11.72 16.70
N TRP A 166 5.41 11.01 16.38
CA TRP A 166 4.75 11.03 15.07
C TRP A 166 4.25 12.41 14.62
N HIS A 167 3.87 13.28 15.57
CA HIS A 167 3.46 14.66 15.27
C HIS A 167 4.63 15.65 15.23
N ASP A 168 5.74 15.31 15.87
CA ASP A 168 6.87 16.21 16.14
C ASP A 168 8.20 15.70 15.54
N TYR A 169 8.14 14.74 14.61
CA TYR A 169 9.32 14.01 14.12
C TYR A 169 10.39 14.93 13.52
N HIS A 170 9.99 16.03 12.87
CA HIS A 170 10.86 17.09 12.39
C HIS A 170 11.77 17.73 13.46
N LYS A 171 11.38 17.65 14.74
CA LYS A 171 12.14 18.21 15.89
C LYS A 171 13.20 17.24 16.43
N LEU A 172 13.25 16.00 15.95
CA LEU A 172 14.30 15.05 16.31
C LEU A 172 15.65 15.59 15.84
N ALA A 173 16.48 16.01 16.79
CA ALA A 173 17.75 16.64 16.48
C ALA A 173 18.63 15.73 15.60
N THR A 174 19.22 16.33 14.55
CA THR A 174 20.24 15.71 13.67
C THR A 174 21.55 15.49 14.41
N ARG A 175 21.53 14.71 15.48
CA ARG A 175 22.72 14.09 16.05
C ARG A 175 23.28 13.12 15.02
N GLU A 176 24.55 13.30 14.69
CA GLU A 176 25.38 12.38 13.88
C GLU A 176 25.16 12.37 12.35
N GLY A 177 24.44 13.33 11.77
CA GLY A 177 24.50 13.61 10.33
C GLY A 177 24.04 12.47 9.39
N GLY A 178 23.32 11.48 9.92
CA GLY A 178 22.59 10.48 9.14
C GLY A 178 21.39 11.09 8.41
N PRO A 179 20.87 10.42 7.36
CA PRO A 179 19.86 11.00 6.50
C PRO A 179 18.51 11.15 7.22
N THR A 180 17.87 12.32 7.01
CA THR A 180 16.46 12.60 7.34
C THR A 180 15.46 11.66 6.64
N SER A 181 15.94 10.83 5.71
CA SER A 181 15.17 9.85 4.92
C SER A 181 14.38 8.86 5.78
N ASP A 182 14.96 8.27 6.82
CA ASP A 182 14.30 7.18 7.56
C ASP A 182 13.08 7.69 8.35
N GLN A 183 13.18 8.87 8.96
CA GLN A 183 12.08 9.47 9.72
C GLN A 183 10.93 9.88 8.80
N ALA A 184 11.26 10.48 7.64
CA ALA A 184 10.27 10.78 6.61
C ALA A 184 9.64 9.51 6.03
N GLU A 185 10.40 8.43 5.85
CA GLU A 185 9.89 7.16 5.34
C GLU A 185 8.98 6.44 6.36
N LEU A 186 9.27 6.51 7.67
CA LEU A 186 8.35 6.03 8.71
C LEU A 186 7.00 6.77 8.64
N VAL A 187 7.03 8.09 8.53
CA VAL A 187 5.84 8.96 8.40
C VAL A 187 5.09 8.67 7.10
N ARG A 188 5.79 8.40 6.00
CA ARG A 188 5.22 7.96 4.72
C ARG A 188 4.53 6.59 4.83
N ARG A 189 5.15 5.60 5.49
CA ARG A 189 4.53 4.28 5.78
C ARG A 189 3.25 4.37 6.62
N MET A 190 3.09 5.43 7.42
CA MET A 190 1.84 5.75 8.13
C MET A 190 0.79 6.39 7.18
N PHE A 191 1.21 7.26 6.26
CA PHE A 191 0.31 7.86 5.26
C PHE A 191 -0.26 6.83 4.27
N GLU A 192 0.56 5.88 3.81
CA GLU A 192 0.17 4.76 2.93
C GLU A 192 -0.95 3.86 3.52
N LEU A 193 -1.30 4.02 4.79
CA LEU A 193 -2.43 3.31 5.42
C LEU A 193 -3.81 3.83 4.94
N THR A 194 -3.85 4.99 4.29
CA THR A 194 -5.03 5.49 3.58
C THR A 194 -5.46 4.53 2.46
N GLU A 195 -4.51 3.99 1.68
CA GLU A 195 -4.74 3.05 0.56
C GLU A 195 -5.47 1.77 0.98
N VAL A 196 -5.17 1.25 2.18
CA VAL A 196 -5.78 0.02 2.72
C VAL A 196 -7.08 0.29 3.49
N GLY A 197 -7.51 1.55 3.56
CA GLY A 197 -8.74 1.96 4.21
C GLY A 197 -8.70 1.78 5.73
N ILE A 198 -7.65 2.27 6.39
CA ILE A 198 -7.51 2.15 7.85
C ILE A 198 -8.73 2.69 8.63
N ILE A 199 -9.26 3.86 8.25
CA ILE A 199 -10.42 4.48 8.91
C ILE A 199 -11.65 3.56 8.83
N GLN A 200 -11.90 2.95 7.68
CA GLN A 200 -12.98 1.98 7.46
C GLN A 200 -12.84 0.80 8.43
N LYS A 201 -11.63 0.24 8.56
CA LYS A 201 -11.40 -0.94 9.42
C LYS A 201 -11.46 -0.60 10.91
N LEU A 202 -11.06 0.61 11.30
CA LEU A 202 -11.23 1.10 12.67
C LEU A 202 -12.72 1.29 13.00
N VAL A 203 -13.48 1.94 12.12
CA VAL A 203 -14.92 2.17 12.27
C VAL A 203 -15.73 0.88 12.21
N ALA A 204 -15.30 -0.13 11.46
CA ALA A 204 -15.93 -1.46 11.44
C ALA A 204 -15.80 -2.25 12.76
N ASN A 205 -14.97 -1.80 13.71
CA ASN A 205 -14.91 -2.36 15.07
C ASN A 205 -15.77 -1.55 16.07
N TYR A 206 -16.75 -0.79 15.57
CA TYR A 206 -17.72 -0.01 16.38
C TYR A 206 -18.43 -0.88 17.43
N ASP A 207 -19.04 -1.99 17.04
CA ASP A 207 -19.84 -2.88 17.92
C ASP A 207 -19.01 -3.69 18.92
N SER A 208 -17.79 -3.23 19.25
CA SER A 208 -16.95 -3.76 20.32
C SER A 208 -16.69 -5.27 20.18
N ALA A 209 -16.21 -5.68 19.00
CA ALA A 209 -15.96 -7.07 18.59
C ALA A 209 -15.14 -7.91 19.59
N PHE A 210 -14.39 -7.26 20.48
CA PHE A 210 -13.81 -7.82 21.70
C PHE A 210 -13.76 -6.71 22.78
N PRO A 211 -13.52 -7.04 24.07
CA PRO A 211 -13.50 -6.04 25.14
C PRO A 211 -12.53 -4.88 24.84
N ASN A 212 -12.99 -3.64 25.05
CA ASN A 212 -12.29 -2.39 24.74
C ASN A 212 -11.92 -2.17 23.25
N ALA A 213 -12.33 -3.03 22.30
CA ALA A 213 -12.00 -2.88 20.88
C ALA A 213 -12.42 -1.52 20.31
N SER A 214 -13.64 -1.09 20.64
CA SER A 214 -14.22 0.18 20.18
C SER A 214 -13.40 1.37 20.68
N TYR A 215 -13.09 1.43 21.97
CA TYR A 215 -12.24 2.48 22.55
C TYR A 215 -10.83 2.51 21.94
N LEU A 216 -10.20 1.35 21.74
CA LEU A 216 -8.88 1.24 21.11
C LEU A 216 -8.91 1.76 19.67
N CYS A 217 -9.90 1.34 18.87
CA CYS A 217 -10.04 1.79 17.49
C CYS A 217 -10.38 3.29 17.40
N LEU A 218 -11.18 3.82 18.32
CA LEU A 218 -11.47 5.26 18.42
C LEU A 218 -10.23 6.07 18.82
N GLY A 219 -9.39 5.55 19.71
CA GLY A 219 -8.09 6.14 20.07
C GLY A 219 -7.12 6.17 18.89
N ILE A 220 -7.01 5.07 18.14
CA ILE A 220 -6.19 5.02 16.92
C ILE A 220 -6.77 5.97 15.85
N LEU A 221 -8.10 6.06 15.70
CA LEU A 221 -8.73 7.01 14.77
C LEU A 221 -8.43 8.46 15.16
N ALA A 222 -8.47 8.79 16.46
CA ALA A 222 -8.11 10.11 16.99
C ALA A 222 -6.65 10.46 16.66
N PHE A 223 -5.72 9.55 16.99
CA PHE A 223 -4.30 9.68 16.66
C PHE A 223 -4.10 9.88 15.15
N TYR A 224 -4.66 8.97 14.34
CA TYR A 224 -4.42 8.95 12.89
C TYR A 224 -4.98 10.20 12.20
N SER A 225 -6.16 10.66 12.61
CA SER A 225 -6.77 11.88 12.08
C SER A 225 -5.99 13.13 12.49
N SER A 226 -5.48 13.18 13.73
CA SER A 226 -4.59 14.26 14.19
C SER A 226 -3.26 14.25 13.43
N PHE A 227 -2.68 13.07 13.22
CA PHE A 227 -1.44 12.86 12.47
C PHE A 227 -1.57 13.32 11.02
N LEU A 228 -2.66 12.93 10.32
CA LEU A 228 -2.95 13.41 8.97
C LEU A 228 -3.16 14.93 8.94
N ARG A 229 -3.89 15.46 9.91
CA ARG A 229 -4.16 16.90 10.03
C ARG A 229 -2.89 17.73 10.22
N VAL A 230 -1.94 17.27 11.04
CA VAL A 230 -0.70 18.01 11.32
C VAL A 230 0.33 17.86 10.20
N ASN A 231 0.48 16.65 9.63
CA ASN A 231 1.59 16.36 8.71
C ASN A 231 1.23 16.49 7.23
N PHE A 232 -0.06 16.41 6.85
CA PHE A 232 -0.48 16.33 5.45
C PHE A 232 -1.57 17.33 5.03
N CYS A 233 -2.20 18.02 5.99
CA CYS A 233 -3.26 18.98 5.69
C CYS A 233 -2.77 20.43 5.77
N LYS A 234 -3.04 21.21 4.72
CA LYS A 234 -2.79 22.65 4.73
C LYS A 234 -3.63 23.32 5.82
N ASP A 235 -3.05 24.32 6.48
CA ASP A 235 -3.69 25.13 7.53
C ASP A 235 -4.21 24.28 8.73
N GLN A 236 -3.74 23.02 8.85
CA GLN A 236 -4.23 22.00 9.77
C GLN A 236 -5.75 21.75 9.70
N VAL A 237 -6.33 21.82 8.49
CA VAL A 237 -7.75 21.54 8.24
C VAL A 237 -7.94 20.18 7.56
N LEU A 238 -8.54 19.23 8.27
CA LEU A 238 -8.95 17.93 7.75
C LEU A 238 -10.48 17.84 7.78
N ARG A 239 -11.13 17.55 6.64
CA ARG A 239 -12.60 17.44 6.54
C ARG A 239 -13.03 15.97 6.60
N PHE A 240 -13.92 15.66 7.53
CA PHE A 240 -14.60 14.36 7.56
C PHE A 240 -15.86 14.40 6.68
N SER A 241 -16.23 13.26 6.11
CA SER A 241 -17.56 13.08 5.50
C SER A 241 -18.66 13.21 6.53
N GLN A 242 -19.87 13.50 6.05
CA GLN A 242 -21.07 13.46 6.89
C GLN A 242 -21.27 12.07 7.53
N VAL A 243 -21.02 10.98 6.78
CA VAL A 243 -21.15 9.59 7.28
C VAL A 243 -20.24 9.31 8.47
N LEU A 244 -18.99 9.81 8.44
CA LEU A 244 -18.05 9.64 9.55
C LEU A 244 -18.42 10.51 10.76
N LEU A 245 -18.88 11.75 10.52
CA LEU A 245 -19.40 12.63 11.57
C LEU A 245 -20.63 12.03 12.25
N ASP A 246 -21.61 11.55 11.49
CA ASP A 246 -22.83 10.91 12.01
C ASP A 246 -22.49 9.67 12.85
N LYS A 247 -21.54 8.84 12.41
CA LYS A 247 -21.05 7.69 13.19
C LYS A 247 -20.36 8.11 14.50
N LEU A 248 -19.52 9.16 14.49
CA LEU A 248 -18.92 9.70 15.72
C LEU A 248 -19.99 10.30 16.65
N GLN A 249 -21.00 10.95 16.11
CA GLN A 249 -22.13 11.47 16.87
C GLN A 249 -22.93 10.33 17.53
N ALA A 250 -23.21 9.25 16.80
CA ALA A 250 -23.84 8.05 17.35
C ALA A 250 -22.97 7.41 18.45
N TRP A 251 -21.65 7.31 18.23
CA TRP A 251 -20.68 6.79 19.21
C TRP A 251 -20.73 7.55 20.54
N SER A 252 -20.83 8.89 20.48
CA SER A 252 -20.93 9.74 21.69
C SER A 252 -22.21 9.51 22.51
N LYS A 253 -23.29 9.01 21.88
CA LYS A 253 -24.61 8.77 22.49
C LYS A 253 -24.80 7.35 23.05
N ARG A 254 -23.83 6.45 22.84
CA ARG A 254 -23.87 5.07 23.36
C ARG A 254 -24.07 5.03 24.88
N THR A 255 -24.59 3.92 25.37
CA THR A 255 -24.84 3.68 26.82
C THR A 255 -24.14 2.43 27.34
N ASP A 256 -23.63 1.61 26.43
CA ASP A 256 -22.94 0.33 26.64
C ASP A 256 -21.42 0.47 26.82
N VAL A 257 -20.86 1.64 26.53
CA VAL A 257 -19.41 1.93 26.59
C VAL A 257 -19.03 2.91 27.70
N SER A 258 -17.73 3.06 27.96
CA SER A 258 -17.18 3.88 29.04
C SER A 258 -17.51 5.39 28.90
N GLN A 259 -17.30 6.15 29.98
CA GLN A 259 -17.48 7.61 29.91
C GLN A 259 -16.38 8.26 29.07
N GLU A 260 -15.16 7.73 29.14
CA GLU A 260 -13.98 8.17 28.42
C GLU A 260 -14.14 7.99 26.90
N GLU A 261 -14.71 6.85 26.47
CA GLU A 261 -14.96 6.56 25.05
C GLU A 261 -15.96 7.53 24.43
N ARG A 262 -17.06 7.81 25.15
CA ARG A 262 -18.12 8.74 24.68
C ARG A 262 -17.62 10.17 24.62
N GLU A 263 -16.85 10.57 25.61
CA GLU A 263 -16.23 11.89 25.67
C GLU A 263 -15.17 12.08 24.58
N LEU A 264 -14.38 11.04 24.26
CA LEU A 264 -13.46 11.05 23.12
C LEU A 264 -14.22 11.20 21.80
N ALA A 265 -15.26 10.39 21.57
CA ALA A 265 -16.09 10.48 20.37
C ALA A 265 -16.75 11.85 20.21
N ARG A 266 -17.28 12.41 21.30
CA ARG A 266 -17.87 13.75 21.35
C ARG A 266 -16.85 14.83 20.94
N ARG A 267 -15.64 14.78 21.51
CA ARG A 267 -14.56 15.72 21.17
C ARG A 267 -14.14 15.61 19.71
N LEU A 268 -14.01 14.41 19.16
CA LEU A 268 -13.69 14.23 17.73
C LEU A 268 -14.78 14.81 16.83
N HIS A 269 -16.05 14.53 17.11
CA HIS A 269 -17.18 15.14 16.39
C HIS A 269 -17.17 16.68 16.49
N GLU A 270 -16.94 17.24 17.68
CA GLU A 270 -16.90 18.70 17.91
C GLU A 270 -15.64 19.41 17.38
N ASP A 271 -14.57 18.69 17.06
CA ASP A 271 -13.34 19.26 16.52
C ASP A 271 -13.34 19.19 14.98
N PHE A 272 -13.62 18.02 14.41
CA PHE A 272 -13.66 17.82 12.95
C PHE A 272 -14.97 18.28 12.30
N GLY A 273 -16.08 18.33 13.04
CA GLY A 273 -17.37 18.85 12.57
C GLY A 273 -17.50 20.38 12.57
N ARG A 274 -16.41 21.12 12.83
CA ARG A 274 -16.36 22.59 12.71
C ARG A 274 -16.24 23.08 11.27
N PHE A 275 -15.75 22.20 10.41
CA PHE A 275 -15.54 22.48 8.99
C PHE A 275 -16.70 21.87 8.20
N GLU A 276 -16.98 22.42 7.02
CA GLU A 276 -17.96 21.83 6.12
C GLU A 276 -17.60 20.37 5.80
N PRO A 277 -18.57 19.44 5.78
CA PRO A 277 -18.31 18.04 5.47
C PRO A 277 -17.65 17.87 4.10
N ALA A 278 -16.81 16.85 3.98
CA ALA A 278 -16.19 16.47 2.72
C ALA A 278 -17.23 16.29 1.60
N THR A 279 -17.05 16.96 0.45
CA THR A 279 -18.01 16.92 -0.67
C THR A 279 -17.48 16.14 -1.88
N MET A 280 -18.34 15.29 -2.43
CA MET A 280 -18.05 14.52 -3.65
C MET A 280 -17.81 15.44 -4.86
N PRO A 281 -16.74 15.22 -5.66
CA PRO A 281 -16.58 15.88 -6.95
C PRO A 281 -17.80 15.63 -7.86
N PRO A 282 -18.26 16.62 -8.66
CA PRO A 282 -19.52 16.52 -9.42
C PRO A 282 -19.62 15.35 -10.42
N GLN A 283 -18.52 14.68 -10.74
CA GLN A 283 -18.45 13.58 -11.71
C GLN A 283 -19.08 12.27 -11.23
N GLN A 284 -19.40 12.13 -9.93
CA GLN A 284 -20.01 10.92 -9.37
C GLN A 284 -21.50 11.06 -8.99
N GLN A 285 -22.08 12.27 -9.11
CA GLN A 285 -23.47 12.54 -8.67
C GLN A 285 -24.58 12.11 -9.64
N GLN A 286 -24.26 11.68 -10.88
CA GLN A 286 -25.28 11.37 -11.90
C GLN A 286 -25.79 9.92 -11.92
N GLN A 287 -25.41 9.09 -10.93
CA GLN A 287 -25.77 7.66 -10.93
C GLN A 287 -26.42 7.16 -9.64
N GLU A 288 -27.04 8.05 -8.86
CA GLU A 288 -27.90 7.67 -7.73
C GLU A 288 -29.40 7.79 -8.10
N SER A 289 -29.99 6.68 -8.54
CA SER A 289 -31.42 6.39 -8.28
C SER A 289 -31.79 4.93 -8.59
N LYS A 290 -31.66 4.05 -7.60
CA LYS A 290 -32.75 3.17 -7.11
C LYS A 290 -32.30 2.22 -6.00
N ASP A 291 -33.10 2.22 -4.94
CA ASP A 291 -33.48 1.07 -4.10
C ASP A 291 -32.44 -0.05 -3.89
N THR A 292 -31.67 0.02 -2.80
CA THR A 292 -31.04 -1.14 -2.16
C THR A 292 -31.18 -1.05 -0.64
N ASP A 293 -31.57 -2.14 0.01
CA ASP A 293 -31.73 -2.24 1.46
C ASP A 293 -30.42 -2.03 2.23
N ALA A 294 -30.53 -1.51 3.45
CA ALA A 294 -29.38 -1.21 4.29
C ALA A 294 -28.92 -2.45 5.07
N GLU A 295 -27.82 -3.09 4.64
CA GLU A 295 -26.89 -3.81 5.53
C GLU A 295 -25.52 -4.14 4.90
N ASP A 296 -25.39 -4.23 3.57
CA ASP A 296 -24.12 -4.52 2.87
C ASP A 296 -23.55 -3.31 2.09
N GLU A 297 -22.70 -2.48 2.72
CA GLU A 297 -22.13 -1.29 2.06
C GLU A 297 -20.68 -0.95 2.48
N PHE A 298 -19.71 -1.82 2.15
CA PHE A 298 -18.29 -1.55 2.42
C PHE A 298 -17.34 -2.12 1.33
N MET A 299 -16.78 -1.25 0.46
CA MET A 299 -15.36 -1.26 0.10
C MET A 299 -14.94 -0.13 -0.87
N LEU A 300 -13.64 0.17 -0.84
CA LEU A 300 -12.85 0.93 -1.83
C LEU A 300 -13.32 2.37 -2.17
N PHE A 301 -12.68 3.32 -1.49
CA PHE A 301 -12.29 4.54 -2.19
C PHE A 301 -11.32 4.16 -3.32
N GLU A 302 -11.53 4.73 -4.50
CA GLU A 302 -10.40 5.13 -5.33
C GLU A 302 -9.88 6.47 -4.76
N VAL A 303 -9.01 6.40 -3.75
CA VAL A 303 -8.07 7.50 -3.53
C VAL A 303 -7.19 7.47 -4.76
N LYS A 304 -7.38 8.40 -5.69
CA LYS A 304 -6.42 8.59 -6.76
C LYS A 304 -5.07 8.79 -6.11
N GLU A 305 -4.16 7.87 -6.40
CA GLU A 305 -2.74 8.10 -6.28
C GLU A 305 -2.41 9.42 -6.99
N THR A 306 -2.20 10.48 -6.21
CA THR A 306 -1.22 11.51 -6.58
C THR A 306 0.16 11.03 -6.13
N PHE A 307 0.44 9.76 -6.44
CA PHE A 307 1.50 8.98 -5.85
C PHE A 307 2.63 8.74 -6.84
N ASP A 308 3.21 9.85 -7.29
CA ASP A 308 4.66 9.88 -7.20
C ASP A 308 5.24 11.30 -7.09
N ARG A 309 5.83 11.60 -5.93
CA ARG A 309 6.87 12.63 -5.81
C ARG A 309 8.24 12.00 -6.16
N THR A 310 8.32 11.19 -7.22
CA THR A 310 9.60 10.58 -7.63
C THR A 310 10.62 11.66 -7.90
N SER A 311 11.67 11.67 -7.08
CA SER A 311 12.90 12.45 -7.34
C SER A 311 12.66 13.91 -7.72
N VAL A 312 11.85 14.63 -6.94
CA VAL A 312 12.00 16.09 -6.89
C VAL A 312 13.24 16.38 -6.05
N ASN A 313 14.37 16.61 -6.72
CA ASN A 313 15.63 16.94 -6.05
C ASN A 313 15.42 18.18 -5.17
N HIS A 314 15.78 18.11 -3.89
CA HIS A 314 15.52 19.17 -2.91
C HIS A 314 16.83 19.82 -2.45
N VAL A 315 16.85 21.14 -2.34
CA VAL A 315 17.98 21.91 -1.78
C VAL A 315 17.48 23.04 -0.87
N SER A 316 18.21 23.27 0.23
CA SER A 316 17.87 24.24 1.28
C SER A 316 18.59 25.60 1.12
N ASP A 317 19.05 25.94 -0.08
CA ASP A 317 19.83 27.16 -0.35
C ASP A 317 19.01 28.15 -1.20
N GLU A 318 18.70 29.30 -0.61
CA GLU A 318 17.92 30.37 -1.22
C GLU A 318 18.60 30.94 -2.50
N ALA A 319 19.92 30.84 -2.62
CA ALA A 319 20.64 31.24 -3.84
C ALA A 319 20.38 30.28 -5.02
N LEU A 320 20.01 29.02 -4.76
CA LEU A 320 19.60 28.06 -5.79
C LEU A 320 18.15 28.24 -6.24
N ARG A 321 17.30 28.98 -5.51
CA ARG A 321 15.88 29.20 -5.83
C ARG A 321 15.68 29.88 -7.19
N GLU A 322 16.22 31.09 -7.34
CA GLU A 322 16.00 31.90 -8.56
C GLU A 322 16.75 31.33 -9.77
N THR A 323 17.80 30.54 -9.54
CA THR A 323 18.56 29.84 -10.59
C THR A 323 17.91 28.51 -10.99
N GLY A 324 17.30 27.78 -10.05
CA GLY A 324 16.60 26.52 -10.25
C GLY A 324 15.38 26.65 -11.16
N THR A 325 14.37 27.44 -10.78
CA THR A 325 13.18 27.65 -11.63
C THR A 325 13.56 28.18 -13.03
N LYS A 326 14.53 29.09 -13.15
CA LYS A 326 15.04 29.57 -14.45
C LYS A 326 15.76 28.47 -15.26
N ALA A 327 16.50 27.59 -14.60
CA ALA A 327 17.16 26.45 -15.25
C ALA A 327 16.14 25.41 -15.74
N GLN A 328 15.10 25.11 -14.95
CA GLN A 328 14.01 24.21 -15.37
C GLN A 328 13.31 24.75 -16.62
N ASP A 329 12.94 26.04 -16.62
CA ASP A 329 12.32 26.69 -17.77
C ASP A 329 13.24 26.72 -19.00
N ALA A 330 14.55 26.95 -18.82
CA ALA A 330 15.53 26.90 -19.89
C ALA A 330 15.67 25.49 -20.51
N TRP A 331 15.71 24.43 -19.69
CA TRP A 331 15.74 23.05 -20.17
C TRP A 331 14.44 22.64 -20.85
N LYS A 332 13.29 23.00 -20.28
CA LYS A 332 11.97 22.82 -20.90
C LYS A 332 11.89 23.49 -22.28
N LYS A 333 12.40 24.72 -22.40
CA LYS A 333 12.45 25.45 -23.68
C LYS A 333 13.36 24.75 -24.69
N ARG A 334 14.57 24.36 -24.29
CA ARG A 334 15.50 23.57 -25.14
C ARG A 334 14.85 22.27 -25.63
N GLY A 335 14.21 21.52 -24.74
CA GLY A 335 13.48 20.29 -25.10
C GLY A 335 12.35 20.54 -26.09
N ASN A 336 11.57 21.62 -25.90
CA ASN A 336 10.52 22.02 -26.84
C ASN A 336 11.07 22.41 -28.23
N ASP A 337 12.24 23.06 -28.28
CA ASP A 337 12.86 23.47 -29.54
C ASP A 337 13.53 22.28 -30.27
N ALA A 338 14.18 21.36 -29.53
CA ALA A 338 14.65 20.07 -30.05
C ALA A 338 13.49 19.22 -30.62
N TYR A 339 12.37 19.14 -29.88
CA TYR A 339 11.15 18.47 -30.32
C TYR A 339 10.60 19.06 -31.63
N LYS A 340 10.55 20.40 -31.78
CA LYS A 340 10.15 21.03 -33.06
C LYS A 340 11.08 20.67 -34.21
N ASN A 341 12.39 20.57 -33.93
CA ASN A 341 13.42 20.21 -34.90
C ASN A 341 13.43 18.70 -35.24
N LYS A 342 12.58 17.89 -34.59
CA LYS A 342 12.53 16.41 -34.68
C LYS A 342 13.77 15.71 -34.13
N ASP A 343 14.58 16.41 -33.33
CA ASP A 343 15.65 15.80 -32.55
C ASP A 343 15.05 15.26 -31.25
N TRP A 344 14.55 14.03 -31.33
CA TRP A 344 13.87 13.40 -30.20
C TRP A 344 14.83 12.92 -29.11
N ASN A 345 16.08 12.57 -29.45
CA ASN A 345 17.09 12.16 -28.47
C ASN A 345 17.43 13.37 -27.57
N GLN A 346 17.75 14.52 -28.17
CA GLN A 346 17.99 15.76 -27.43
C GLN A 346 16.76 16.26 -26.68
N ALA A 347 15.55 16.07 -27.22
CA ALA A 347 14.31 16.39 -26.51
C ALA A 347 14.16 15.57 -25.22
N VAL A 348 14.34 14.24 -25.28
CA VAL A 348 14.30 13.37 -24.09
C VAL A 348 15.35 13.80 -23.07
N ALA A 349 16.60 14.01 -23.49
CA ALA A 349 17.68 14.44 -22.61
C ALA A 349 17.40 15.80 -21.93
N CYS A 350 16.84 16.77 -22.67
CA CYS A 350 16.50 18.08 -22.13
C CYS A 350 15.31 18.05 -21.16
N TYR A 351 14.28 17.23 -21.42
CA TYR A 351 13.17 17.07 -20.47
C TYR A 351 13.59 16.28 -19.22
N SER A 352 14.44 15.26 -19.34
CA SER A 352 15.02 14.57 -18.18
C SER A 352 15.83 15.55 -17.32
N ARG A 353 16.77 16.30 -17.91
CA ARG A 353 17.54 17.34 -17.19
C ARG A 353 16.65 18.43 -16.57
N ALA A 354 15.48 18.73 -17.14
CA ALA A 354 14.51 19.64 -16.53
C ALA A 354 13.84 19.04 -15.28
N LEU A 355 13.54 17.74 -15.30
CA LEU A 355 13.01 17.00 -14.14
C LEU A 355 14.07 16.84 -13.04
N ASP A 356 15.34 16.71 -13.42
CA ASP A 356 16.46 16.61 -12.47
C ASP A 356 16.83 17.96 -11.81
N VAL A 357 16.28 19.10 -12.26
CA VAL A 357 16.53 20.40 -11.62
C VAL A 357 15.94 20.39 -10.20
N PRO A 358 16.75 20.74 -9.17
CA PRO A 358 16.24 20.78 -7.81
C PRO A 358 15.33 21.99 -7.56
N VAL A 359 14.42 21.85 -6.60
CA VAL A 359 13.42 22.86 -6.22
C VAL A 359 13.47 23.09 -4.72
N THR A 360 13.01 24.25 -4.26
CA THR A 360 12.98 24.56 -2.82
C THR A 360 11.75 23.98 -2.13
N GLU A 361 11.79 23.91 -0.80
CA GLU A 361 10.66 23.44 0.01
C GLU A 361 9.37 24.24 -0.23
N GLU A 362 9.48 25.56 -0.47
CA GLU A 362 8.34 26.42 -0.83
C GLU A 362 7.73 26.06 -2.20
N GLU A 363 8.55 25.61 -3.16
CA GLU A 363 8.11 25.29 -4.52
C GLU A 363 7.49 23.88 -4.63
N LEU A 364 7.79 22.96 -3.70
CA LEU A 364 7.29 21.56 -3.68
C LEU A 364 5.75 21.40 -3.75
N LEU A 365 5.00 22.42 -3.36
CA LEU A 365 3.53 22.43 -3.42
C LEU A 365 2.98 22.94 -4.77
N THR A 366 3.80 23.60 -5.59
CA THR A 366 3.40 24.18 -6.90
C THR A 366 4.10 23.52 -8.09
N GLU A 367 5.10 22.67 -7.84
CA GLU A 367 5.88 21.97 -8.86
C GLU A 367 5.14 20.80 -9.53
N GLY A 368 4.11 20.23 -8.89
CA GLY A 368 3.33 19.11 -9.45
C GLY A 368 2.82 19.38 -10.87
N PRO A 369 2.00 20.43 -11.10
CA PRO A 369 1.53 20.80 -12.44
C PRO A 369 2.66 21.14 -13.43
N ARG A 370 3.77 21.74 -12.97
CA ARG A 370 4.92 22.06 -13.84
C ARG A 370 5.62 20.79 -14.32
N ARG A 371 5.83 19.82 -13.42
CA ARG A 371 6.45 18.52 -13.70
C ARG A 371 5.53 17.60 -14.50
N ALA A 372 4.21 17.63 -14.27
CA ALA A 372 3.22 16.96 -15.12
C ALA A 372 3.37 17.36 -16.61
N VAL A 373 3.59 18.66 -16.87
CA VAL A 373 3.88 19.16 -18.24
C VAL A 373 5.19 18.61 -18.79
N LEU A 374 6.26 18.52 -17.97
CA LEU A 374 7.54 17.95 -18.38
C LEU A 374 7.43 16.46 -18.73
N HIS A 375 6.86 15.64 -17.85
CA HIS A 375 6.61 14.22 -18.08
C HIS A 375 5.75 14.00 -19.32
N SER A 376 4.63 14.73 -19.46
CA SER A 376 3.77 14.61 -20.65
C SER A 376 4.48 15.01 -21.94
N ASN A 377 5.42 15.97 -21.90
CA ASN A 377 6.24 16.33 -23.07
C ASN A 377 7.34 15.30 -23.36
N ARG A 378 7.95 14.69 -22.35
CA ARG A 378 8.90 13.58 -22.52
C ARG A 378 8.23 12.33 -23.07
N ALA A 379 7.01 12.01 -22.62
CA ALA A 379 6.16 10.99 -23.24
C ALA A 379 5.88 11.26 -24.73
N ALA A 380 5.69 12.53 -25.12
CA ALA A 380 5.52 12.88 -26.53
C ALA A 380 6.81 12.61 -27.33
N ALA A 381 7.99 12.89 -26.77
CA ALA A 381 9.27 12.60 -27.40
C ALA A 381 9.50 11.09 -27.57
N TYR A 382 9.21 10.28 -26.56
CA TYR A 382 9.24 8.81 -26.67
C TYR A 382 8.22 8.29 -27.71
N LEU A 383 6.99 8.82 -27.76
CA LEU A 383 6.01 8.46 -28.80
C LEU A 383 6.50 8.85 -30.21
N ALA A 384 7.21 9.96 -30.36
CA ALA A 384 7.83 10.36 -31.62
C ALA A 384 8.98 9.41 -32.01
N ARG A 385 9.85 9.01 -31.08
CA ARG A 385 10.88 7.97 -31.28
C ARG A 385 10.29 6.62 -31.65
N SER A 386 9.20 6.19 -31.03
CA SER A 386 8.54 4.90 -31.33
C SER A 386 7.98 4.82 -32.76
N ARG A 387 7.68 5.98 -33.36
CA ARG A 387 7.15 6.14 -34.73
C ARG A 387 8.20 6.60 -35.73
N ALA A 388 9.43 6.83 -35.30
CA ALA A 388 10.52 7.27 -36.16
C ALA A 388 10.92 6.14 -37.12
N SER A 389 11.11 6.50 -38.39
CA SER A 389 11.49 5.58 -39.47
C SER A 389 12.36 6.32 -40.49
N GLY A 390 13.22 5.59 -41.21
CA GLY A 390 14.24 6.18 -42.09
C GLY A 390 15.53 6.53 -41.33
N ASN A 391 16.25 7.55 -41.79
CA ASN A 391 17.58 7.96 -41.31
C ASN A 391 17.58 8.65 -39.92
N PHE A 392 16.70 8.27 -38.99
CA PHE A 392 16.77 8.75 -37.62
C PHE A 392 17.77 7.89 -36.84
N GLU A 393 18.92 8.48 -36.49
CA GLU A 393 19.92 7.81 -35.67
C GLU A 393 19.43 7.78 -34.21
N PHE A 394 19.37 6.59 -33.64
CA PHE A 394 18.99 6.40 -32.25
C PHE A 394 20.25 6.32 -31.39
N GLU A 395 20.34 7.23 -30.43
CA GLU A 395 21.34 7.21 -29.38
C GLU A 395 20.78 6.51 -28.14
N ASP A 396 21.67 5.95 -27.33
CA ASP A 396 21.34 5.45 -25.99
C ASP A 396 21.06 6.63 -25.05
N ASP A 397 20.03 6.51 -24.22
CA ASP A 397 19.62 7.62 -23.36
C ASP A 397 20.58 7.77 -22.17
N GLU A 398 21.19 8.94 -22.01
CA GLU A 398 22.01 9.29 -20.83
C GLU A 398 21.13 9.45 -19.57
N PHE A 399 19.87 9.88 -19.74
CA PHE A 399 18.91 10.16 -18.66
C PHE A 399 17.46 9.83 -19.05
N GLY A 400 16.67 9.33 -18.10
CA GLY A 400 15.25 9.01 -18.27
C GLY A 400 14.95 7.51 -18.15
N HIS A 401 13.71 7.10 -18.47
CA HIS A 401 13.23 5.73 -18.26
C HIS A 401 13.96 4.63 -19.06
N LEU A 402 14.72 5.01 -20.09
CA LEU A 402 15.50 4.08 -20.92
C LEU A 402 17.02 4.24 -20.71
N ALA A 403 17.43 4.98 -19.66
CA ALA A 403 18.84 5.11 -19.32
C ALA A 403 19.45 3.75 -18.97
N GLY A 404 20.60 3.44 -19.57
CA GLY A 404 21.26 2.13 -19.45
C GLY A 404 20.59 0.98 -20.23
N CYS A 405 19.56 1.26 -21.04
CA CYS A 405 19.05 0.30 -22.03
C CYS A 405 19.81 0.47 -23.36
N GLU A 406 20.18 -0.63 -24.02
CA GLU A 406 20.85 -0.59 -25.34
C GLU A 406 19.85 -0.26 -26.48
N MET A 407 19.41 0.98 -26.52
CA MET A 407 18.44 1.49 -27.49
C MET A 407 19.00 1.55 -28.92
N ALA A 408 20.30 1.81 -29.06
CA ALA A 408 20.98 1.88 -30.35
C ALA A 408 21.15 0.50 -31.02
N SER A 409 21.31 -0.57 -30.24
CA SER A 409 21.49 -1.95 -30.73
C SER A 409 20.18 -2.71 -30.96
N ALA A 410 19.13 -2.44 -30.17
CA ALA A 410 17.86 -3.18 -30.19
C ALA A 410 17.12 -3.12 -31.53
N GLU A 411 16.43 -4.19 -31.93
CA GLU A 411 15.65 -4.25 -33.18
C GLU A 411 14.54 -3.19 -33.23
N GLY A 412 14.25 -2.64 -34.41
CA GLY A 412 13.30 -1.51 -34.56
C GLY A 412 11.91 -1.75 -33.96
N GLY A 413 11.39 -2.99 -34.03
CA GLY A 413 10.10 -3.37 -33.43
C GLY A 413 10.13 -3.46 -31.90
N GLU A 414 11.26 -3.88 -31.32
CA GLU A 414 11.47 -3.89 -29.87
C GLU A 414 11.72 -2.47 -29.35
N ARG A 415 12.56 -1.71 -30.05
CA ARG A 415 12.84 -0.29 -29.83
C ARG A 415 11.57 0.55 -29.79
N ALA A 416 10.62 0.31 -30.71
CA ALA A 416 9.32 0.95 -30.71
C ALA A 416 8.50 0.61 -29.45
N LYS A 417 8.47 -0.66 -29.01
CA LYS A 417 7.80 -1.08 -27.78
C LYS A 417 8.43 -0.50 -26.52
N MET A 418 9.77 -0.44 -26.44
CA MET A 418 10.49 0.18 -25.32
C MET A 418 10.14 1.67 -25.19
N ASN A 419 10.14 2.42 -26.30
CA ASN A 419 9.70 3.80 -26.33
C ASN A 419 8.21 3.95 -25.94
N CYS A 420 7.31 3.09 -26.42
CA CYS A 420 5.90 3.11 -25.99
C CYS A 420 5.75 2.79 -24.49
N LYS A 421 6.57 1.92 -23.92
CA LYS A 421 6.58 1.63 -22.47
C LYS A 421 7.05 2.85 -21.67
N ALA A 422 8.16 3.48 -22.06
CA ALA A 422 8.65 4.71 -21.43
C ALA A 422 7.63 5.87 -21.54
N ALA A 423 6.97 6.01 -22.69
CA ALA A 423 5.90 6.97 -22.87
C ALA A 423 4.68 6.71 -21.98
N ALA A 424 4.31 5.44 -21.76
CA ALA A 424 3.24 5.10 -20.84
C ALA A 424 3.60 5.49 -19.39
N MET A 425 4.82 5.16 -18.94
CA MET A 425 5.33 5.53 -17.61
C MET A 425 5.33 7.05 -17.38
N ASP A 426 5.82 7.84 -18.34
CA ASP A 426 5.75 9.31 -18.25
C ASP A 426 4.31 9.85 -18.33
N CYS A 427 3.36 9.13 -18.95
CA CYS A 427 1.96 9.53 -18.95
C CYS A 427 1.26 9.21 -17.63
N ASP A 428 1.61 8.09 -17.00
CA ASP A 428 1.14 7.72 -15.66
C ASP A 428 1.63 8.78 -14.66
N GLN A 429 2.93 9.01 -14.60
CA GLN A 429 3.56 10.06 -13.79
C GLN A 429 2.97 11.46 -14.01
N ALA A 430 2.60 11.82 -15.25
CA ALA A 430 1.95 13.09 -15.54
C ALA A 430 0.49 13.17 -15.06
N LEU A 431 -0.22 12.03 -14.99
CA LEU A 431 -1.58 11.92 -14.46
C LEU A 431 -1.60 11.84 -12.93
N ASP A 432 -0.58 11.25 -12.32
CA ASP A 432 -0.43 11.21 -10.87
C ASP A 432 -0.15 12.62 -10.33
N LEU A 433 0.67 13.40 -11.05
CA LEU A 433 0.93 14.81 -10.74
C LEU A 433 -0.21 15.77 -11.14
N GLN A 434 -0.99 15.45 -12.18
CA GLN A 434 -2.15 16.24 -12.61
C GLN A 434 -3.22 15.36 -13.26
N SER A 435 -4.12 14.77 -12.45
CA SER A 435 -5.10 13.80 -12.98
C SER A 435 -6.10 14.39 -13.98
N GLY A 436 -6.23 15.72 -14.06
CA GLY A 436 -6.98 16.41 -15.10
C GLY A 436 -6.33 16.42 -16.50
N MET A 437 -5.06 16.02 -16.64
CA MET A 437 -4.27 16.31 -17.85
C MET A 437 -4.67 15.49 -19.10
N VAL A 438 -5.59 16.05 -19.90
CA VAL A 438 -6.09 15.48 -21.16
C VAL A 438 -4.99 15.02 -22.12
N LYS A 439 -3.92 15.82 -22.24
CA LYS A 439 -2.78 15.48 -23.12
C LYS A 439 -2.06 14.21 -22.66
N ALA A 440 -1.91 13.99 -21.35
CA ALA A 440 -1.32 12.76 -20.81
C ALA A 440 -2.23 11.55 -21.06
N ARG A 441 -3.55 11.66 -20.84
CA ARG A 441 -4.50 10.58 -21.18
C ARG A 441 -4.45 10.18 -22.66
N TYR A 442 -4.47 11.16 -23.57
CA TYR A 442 -4.41 10.92 -25.01
C TYR A 442 -3.07 10.27 -25.42
N ARG A 443 -1.95 10.72 -24.84
CA ARG A 443 -0.62 10.11 -25.06
C ARG A 443 -0.54 8.69 -24.48
N LYS A 444 -1.13 8.42 -23.30
CA LYS A 444 -1.27 7.08 -22.70
C LYS A 444 -2.03 6.13 -23.61
N ALA A 445 -3.15 6.58 -24.18
CA ALA A 445 -3.92 5.80 -25.16
C ALA A 445 -3.08 5.44 -26.40
N GLN A 446 -2.32 6.40 -26.95
CA GLN A 446 -1.41 6.18 -28.06
C GLN A 446 -0.25 5.21 -27.73
N ALA A 447 0.29 5.28 -26.51
CA ALA A 447 1.32 4.37 -26.03
C ALA A 447 0.79 2.94 -25.88
N LEU A 448 -0.41 2.77 -25.29
CA LEU A 448 -1.08 1.49 -25.13
C LEU A 448 -1.50 0.87 -26.48
N GLU A 449 -1.93 1.68 -27.46
CA GLU A 449 -2.15 1.26 -28.86
C GLU A 449 -0.85 0.68 -29.44
N GLY A 450 0.28 1.38 -29.28
CA GLY A 450 1.60 0.93 -29.74
C GLY A 450 2.15 -0.31 -29.01
N LEU A 451 1.68 -0.60 -27.79
CA LEU A 451 1.95 -1.83 -27.05
C LEU A 451 0.97 -2.97 -27.37
N GLY A 452 -0.07 -2.73 -28.18
CA GLY A 452 -1.12 -3.69 -28.51
C GLY A 452 -2.16 -3.91 -27.39
N ARG A 453 -2.10 -3.16 -26.28
CA ARG A 453 -3.02 -3.20 -25.13
C ARG A 453 -4.34 -2.45 -25.45
N ARG A 454 -5.05 -2.94 -26.48
CA ARG A 454 -6.17 -2.24 -27.14
C ARG A 454 -7.29 -1.82 -26.20
N ASP A 455 -7.71 -2.67 -25.27
CA ASP A 455 -8.85 -2.38 -24.38
C ASP A 455 -8.53 -1.23 -23.42
N GLN A 456 -7.31 -1.23 -22.88
CA GLN A 456 -6.81 -0.16 -22.01
C GLN A 456 -6.50 1.12 -22.79
N ALA A 457 -6.08 1.00 -24.06
CA ALA A 457 -5.94 2.14 -24.95
C ALA A 457 -7.29 2.80 -25.23
N LEU A 458 -8.35 2.00 -25.42
CA LEU A 458 -9.71 2.49 -25.65
C LEU A 458 -10.25 3.22 -24.41
N GLU A 459 -10.06 2.65 -23.22
CA GLU A 459 -10.47 3.28 -21.97
C GLU A 459 -9.74 4.61 -21.73
N ALA A 460 -8.42 4.64 -21.90
CA ALA A 460 -7.64 5.88 -21.83
C ALA A 460 -8.07 6.92 -22.87
N ALA A 461 -8.48 6.50 -24.08
CA ALA A 461 -8.97 7.39 -25.12
C ALA A 461 -10.37 7.95 -24.80
N LYS A 462 -11.27 7.15 -24.23
CA LYS A 462 -12.60 7.59 -23.74
C LYS A 462 -12.47 8.56 -22.58
N SER A 463 -11.62 8.23 -21.60
CA SER A 463 -11.27 9.13 -20.49
C SER A 463 -10.67 10.45 -20.97
N ALA A 464 -9.85 10.43 -22.04
CA ALA A 464 -9.35 11.65 -22.68
C ALA A 464 -10.47 12.46 -23.37
N LEU A 465 -11.42 11.79 -24.03
CA LEU A 465 -12.50 12.43 -24.77
C LEU A 465 -13.49 13.15 -23.85
N ASN A 466 -13.86 12.54 -22.72
CA ASN A 466 -14.78 13.09 -21.74
C ASN A 466 -14.31 14.42 -21.13
N ALA A 467 -12.99 14.67 -21.14
CA ALA A 467 -12.38 15.91 -20.66
C ALA A 467 -11.81 16.78 -21.79
N ALA A 468 -12.08 16.47 -23.06
CA ALA A 468 -11.41 17.09 -24.21
C ALA A 468 -11.84 18.55 -24.46
N PRO A 469 -10.89 19.50 -24.57
CA PRO A 469 -11.15 20.77 -25.22
C PRO A 469 -11.44 20.53 -26.72
N ALA A 470 -12.34 21.33 -27.31
CA ALA A 470 -12.77 21.22 -28.71
C ALA A 470 -11.61 21.13 -29.74
N ALA A 471 -10.44 21.71 -29.42
CA ALA A 471 -9.25 21.63 -30.26
C ALA A 471 -8.63 20.23 -30.38
N MET A 472 -8.83 19.34 -29.39
CA MET A 472 -8.32 17.96 -29.38
C MET A 472 -9.42 16.90 -29.57
N GLU A 473 -10.68 17.26 -29.32
CA GLU A 473 -11.86 16.38 -29.43
C GLU A 473 -11.92 15.60 -30.74
N ARG A 474 -11.61 16.25 -31.89
CA ARG A 474 -11.60 15.62 -33.22
C ARG A 474 -10.54 14.50 -33.33
N GLU A 475 -9.35 14.72 -32.80
CA GLU A 475 -8.27 13.73 -32.86
C GLU A 475 -8.53 12.56 -31.91
N ILE A 476 -8.97 12.86 -30.68
CA ILE A 476 -9.29 11.84 -29.68
C ILE A 476 -10.48 10.99 -30.16
N SER A 477 -11.53 11.61 -30.72
CA SER A 477 -12.66 10.89 -31.34
C SER A 477 -12.24 9.98 -32.48
N ALA A 478 -11.25 10.39 -33.28
CA ALA A 478 -10.71 9.56 -34.36
C ALA A 478 -9.90 8.36 -33.83
N LEU A 479 -9.20 8.52 -32.69
CA LEU A 479 -8.52 7.42 -32.00
C LEU A 479 -9.53 6.44 -31.38
N VAL A 480 -10.56 6.94 -30.67
CA VAL A 480 -11.63 6.10 -30.10
C VAL A 480 -12.28 5.26 -31.19
N LYS A 481 -12.76 5.87 -32.29
CA LYS A 481 -13.40 5.14 -33.41
C LYS A 481 -12.50 4.07 -34.03
N ARG A 482 -11.19 4.30 -34.12
CA ARG A 482 -10.23 3.33 -34.63
C ARG A 482 -10.08 2.13 -33.67
N LEU A 483 -9.95 2.41 -32.37
CA LEU A 483 -9.81 1.39 -31.34
C LEU A 483 -11.11 0.56 -31.20
N GLU A 484 -12.28 1.17 -31.34
CA GLU A 484 -13.58 0.47 -31.37
C GLU A 484 -13.73 -0.44 -32.59
N ALA A 485 -13.33 0.03 -33.79
CA ALA A 485 -13.33 -0.81 -34.98
C ALA A 485 -12.38 -2.03 -34.85
N LEU A 486 -11.21 -1.83 -34.24
CA LEU A 486 -10.25 -2.91 -33.94
C LEU A 486 -10.75 -3.88 -32.85
N ALA A 487 -11.60 -3.42 -31.93
CA ALA A 487 -12.24 -4.27 -30.92
C ALA A 487 -13.44 -5.05 -31.48
N ALA A 488 -14.16 -4.49 -32.45
CA ALA A 488 -15.26 -5.16 -33.15
C ALA A 488 -14.75 -6.35 -33.98
N GLY A 489 -13.72 -6.16 -34.81
CA GLY A 489 -13.18 -7.24 -35.66
C GLY A 489 -12.67 -8.46 -34.86
N LYS A 490 -12.08 -8.23 -33.68
CA LYS A 490 -11.70 -9.33 -32.76
C LYS A 490 -12.89 -10.17 -32.30
N LYS A 491 -14.04 -9.55 -32.03
CA LYS A 491 -15.24 -10.26 -31.58
C LYS A 491 -15.85 -11.10 -32.69
N GLU A 492 -15.70 -10.68 -33.95
CA GLU A 492 -16.11 -11.48 -35.11
C GLU A 492 -15.19 -12.71 -35.28
N GLU A 493 -13.86 -12.54 -35.19
CA GLU A 493 -12.90 -13.66 -35.21
C GLU A 493 -13.11 -14.65 -34.03
N GLU A 494 -13.34 -14.15 -32.81
CA GLU A 494 -13.57 -14.97 -31.62
C GLU A 494 -14.94 -15.69 -31.67
N GLN A 495 -15.98 -15.10 -32.26
CA GLN A 495 -17.28 -15.75 -32.47
C GLN A 495 -17.22 -16.84 -33.54
N GLU A 496 -16.45 -16.64 -34.62
CA GLU A 496 -16.23 -17.65 -35.64
C GLU A 496 -15.48 -18.86 -35.06
N ALA A 497 -14.44 -18.63 -34.25
CA ALA A 497 -13.70 -19.68 -33.54
C ALA A 497 -14.55 -20.42 -32.49
N ALA A 498 -15.42 -19.72 -31.75
CA ALA A 498 -16.29 -20.33 -30.73
C ALA A 498 -17.37 -21.26 -31.33
N SER A 499 -17.72 -21.10 -32.60
CA SER A 499 -18.75 -21.92 -33.27
C SER A 499 -18.35 -23.39 -33.48
N VAL A 500 -17.07 -23.72 -33.31
CA VAL A 500 -16.49 -25.02 -33.69
C VAL A 500 -16.41 -26.04 -32.52
N VAL A 501 -16.61 -25.62 -31.26
CA VAL A 501 -16.32 -26.49 -30.08
C VAL A 501 -17.45 -26.51 -29.03
N ALA A 502 -18.32 -27.51 -29.12
CA ALA A 502 -19.26 -27.99 -28.08
C ALA A 502 -19.73 -29.42 -28.43
N PRO A 503 -20.40 -30.20 -27.55
CA PRO A 503 -20.80 -30.00 -26.14
C PRO A 503 -20.12 -31.07 -25.23
N ALA A 504 -20.58 -31.59 -24.06
CA ALA A 504 -21.78 -31.45 -23.20
C ALA A 504 -21.45 -31.92 -21.75
N GLY A 505 -22.29 -31.59 -20.75
CA GLY A 505 -22.35 -32.30 -19.46
C GLY A 505 -22.98 -31.52 -18.29
N LYS A 506 -24.09 -32.02 -17.73
CA LYS A 506 -24.76 -31.46 -16.53
C LYS A 506 -24.80 -32.50 -15.40
N GLY A 507 -24.72 -32.05 -14.15
CA GLY A 507 -25.01 -32.83 -12.94
C GLY A 507 -25.46 -31.93 -11.79
N LYS A 508 -26.42 -32.38 -10.97
CA LYS A 508 -26.96 -31.66 -9.79
C LYS A 508 -26.88 -32.55 -8.54
N ALA A 509 -26.58 -31.93 -7.39
CA ALA A 509 -26.74 -32.47 -6.02
C ALA A 509 -27.29 -31.35 -5.11
N SER A 510 -27.57 -31.60 -3.83
CA SER A 510 -28.29 -30.64 -2.97
C SER A 510 -28.19 -30.88 -1.46
N LEU A 511 -27.99 -29.78 -0.72
CA LEU A 511 -28.50 -29.43 0.63
C LEU A 511 -28.44 -30.43 1.80
N ALA A 512 -27.82 -29.99 2.91
CA ALA A 512 -28.39 -29.99 4.26
C ALA A 512 -27.57 -29.07 5.20
N ASP A 513 -28.24 -28.32 6.09
CA ASP A 513 -27.63 -27.49 7.15
C ASP A 513 -27.54 -28.26 8.48
N GLU A 514 -26.52 -27.98 9.30
CA GLU A 514 -26.60 -28.11 10.78
C GLU A 514 -25.80 -27.00 11.49
N ASP A 515 -26.13 -26.77 12.76
CA ASP A 515 -26.01 -25.50 13.49
C ASP A 515 -25.21 -25.68 14.79
N ILE A 516 -24.12 -24.93 15.01
CA ILE A 516 -23.29 -25.01 16.23
C ILE A 516 -22.80 -23.64 16.71
N GLY A 517 -23.20 -23.27 17.94
CA GLY A 517 -22.81 -22.05 18.65
C GLY A 517 -21.42 -22.06 19.34
N PRO A 518 -21.09 -21.01 20.12
CA PRO A 518 -19.70 -20.59 20.33
C PRO A 518 -18.94 -21.31 21.45
N GLY A 519 -17.71 -21.74 21.15
CA GLY A 519 -16.75 -22.30 22.12
C GLY A 519 -15.56 -21.37 22.39
N ALA A 520 -15.26 -21.09 23.66
CA ALA A 520 -14.18 -20.20 24.07
C ALA A 520 -12.77 -20.79 23.83
N GLY A 521 -11.87 -20.03 23.19
CA GLY A 521 -10.53 -20.48 22.80
C GLY A 521 -9.46 -19.38 22.79
N GLY A 522 -9.43 -18.54 23.84
CA GLY A 522 -8.60 -17.32 23.85
C GLY A 522 -7.13 -17.51 24.23
N LEU A 523 -6.25 -16.82 23.48
CA LEU A 523 -4.79 -16.66 23.65
C LEU A 523 -3.94 -17.94 23.62
N LEU A 524 -4.31 -18.96 24.39
CA LEU A 524 -3.58 -20.23 24.52
C LEU A 524 -3.59 -21.06 23.23
N GLY A 525 -4.68 -21.02 22.45
CA GLY A 525 -4.76 -21.72 21.16
C GLY A 525 -3.71 -21.24 20.16
N SER A 526 -3.50 -19.91 20.08
CA SER A 526 -2.49 -19.31 19.20
C SER A 526 -1.06 -19.64 19.61
N ILE A 527 -0.77 -19.63 20.93
CA ILE A 527 0.59 -19.92 21.41
C ILE A 527 0.90 -21.42 21.33
N MET A 528 -0.05 -22.30 21.67
CA MET A 528 0.17 -23.76 21.79
C MET A 528 -0.08 -24.59 20.51
N GLY A 529 -0.16 -23.96 19.33
CA GLY A 529 -0.25 -24.68 18.05
C GLY A 529 0.94 -25.63 17.81
N GLY A 530 0.73 -26.91 18.09
CA GLY A 530 1.55 -28.04 17.65
C GLY A 530 0.81 -28.81 16.55
N GLU A 531 1.54 -29.59 15.75
CA GLU A 531 1.06 -30.09 14.45
C GLU A 531 -0.05 -31.17 14.56
N ASP A 532 -0.20 -31.81 15.73
CA ASP A 532 -1.09 -32.97 15.95
C ASP A 532 -2.57 -32.65 16.33
N ARG A 533 -3.11 -31.48 15.96
CA ARG A 533 -4.50 -31.11 16.34
C ARG A 533 -5.48 -30.76 15.21
N TRP A 534 -5.12 -31.03 13.96
CA TRP A 534 -5.97 -30.74 12.79
C TRP A 534 -6.70 -31.99 12.23
N ALA A 535 -7.16 -32.87 13.13
CA ALA A 535 -7.97 -34.04 12.79
C ALA A 535 -9.34 -33.96 13.48
N GLY A 536 -10.27 -33.18 12.91
CA GLY A 536 -11.66 -33.16 13.36
C GLY A 536 -12.31 -31.78 13.49
N LEU A 537 -12.44 -31.04 12.39
CA LEU A 537 -13.49 -30.04 12.18
C LEU A 537 -13.94 -30.17 10.71
N GLY A 538 -15.15 -30.68 10.51
CA GLY A 538 -15.73 -30.89 9.19
C GLY A 538 -16.70 -29.77 8.79
N ASP A 539 -16.75 -29.53 7.48
CA ASP A 539 -17.80 -28.87 6.69
C ASP A 539 -18.55 -27.66 7.29
N ALA A 540 -18.34 -26.48 6.69
CA ALA A 540 -19.23 -25.34 6.78
C ALA A 540 -19.31 -24.68 5.39
N SER A 541 -20.53 -24.46 4.90
CA SER A 541 -20.83 -24.20 3.49
C SER A 541 -20.40 -22.82 2.97
N VAL A 542 -19.88 -22.78 1.74
CA VAL A 542 -19.63 -21.53 1.00
C VAL A 542 -20.93 -21.01 0.37
N GLY A 543 -21.47 -19.92 0.91
CA GLY A 543 -22.55 -19.16 0.30
C GLY A 543 -22.06 -18.37 -0.92
N THR A 544 -22.48 -18.74 -2.13
CA THR A 544 -22.09 -18.03 -3.36
C THR A 544 -22.95 -16.78 -3.60
N GLY A 545 -22.53 -15.64 -3.03
CA GLY A 545 -23.02 -14.31 -3.43
C GLY A 545 -22.30 -13.84 -4.70
N GLY A 546 -23.03 -13.61 -5.79
CA GLY A 546 -22.47 -13.12 -7.04
C GLY A 546 -22.18 -11.62 -6.99
N ALA A 547 -20.92 -11.22 -6.83
CA ALA A 547 -20.52 -9.81 -6.81
C ALA A 547 -20.65 -9.17 -8.20
N SER A 548 -21.67 -8.34 -8.37
CA SER A 548 -21.70 -7.31 -9.41
C SER A 548 -21.00 -6.06 -8.87
N THR A 549 -20.09 -5.47 -9.63
CA THR A 549 -19.26 -4.36 -9.18
C THR A 549 -19.98 -3.02 -9.28
N GLU A 550 -20.37 -2.45 -8.13
CA GLU A 550 -20.83 -1.06 -8.02
C GLU A 550 -20.04 -0.32 -6.93
N HIS A 551 -19.70 0.94 -7.19
CA HIS A 551 -18.80 1.75 -6.36
C HIS A 551 -19.59 2.81 -5.55
N LYS A 552 -19.23 3.01 -4.27
CA LYS A 552 -19.93 3.95 -3.35
C LYS A 552 -18.97 4.75 -2.45
N ALA A 553 -19.53 5.69 -1.67
CA ALA A 553 -18.98 7.01 -1.30
C ALA A 553 -17.75 7.10 -0.34
N PRO A 554 -17.01 8.24 -0.36
CA PRO A 554 -15.84 8.51 0.48
C PRO A 554 -16.15 9.06 1.89
N LEU A 555 -15.29 8.72 2.84
CA LEU A 555 -15.36 9.05 4.28
C LEU A 555 -14.54 10.28 4.75
N ILE A 556 -13.52 10.75 4.04
CA ILE A 556 -12.61 11.86 4.42
C ILE A 556 -12.10 12.56 3.14
N GLU A 557 -11.90 13.88 3.19
CA GLU A 557 -11.30 14.69 2.13
C GLU A 557 -10.10 15.49 2.66
N VAL A 558 -9.01 15.49 1.89
CA VAL A 558 -7.82 16.31 2.13
C VAL A 558 -7.86 17.48 1.15
N ILE A 559 -7.98 18.70 1.67
CA ILE A 559 -8.14 19.91 0.85
C ILE A 559 -6.83 20.21 0.11
N SER A 560 -6.89 20.25 -1.22
CA SER A 560 -5.83 20.79 -2.07
C SER A 560 -6.32 22.03 -2.84
N SER A 561 -5.40 22.84 -3.36
CA SER A 561 -5.60 24.27 -3.59
C SER A 561 -6.31 24.67 -4.90
N GLU A 562 -7.50 24.14 -5.18
CA GLU A 562 -8.29 24.54 -6.36
C GLU A 562 -9.64 25.24 -6.06
N ASP A 563 -10.13 25.24 -4.80
CA ASP A 563 -11.37 25.95 -4.41
C ASP A 563 -11.11 27.20 -3.53
N SER A 564 -10.88 28.35 -4.19
CA SER A 564 -11.03 29.72 -3.65
C SER A 564 -11.12 30.76 -4.78
#